data_AF-A0A2E0DEB5-F1
#
_entry.id   AF-A0A2E0DEB5-F1
#
_cell.length_a   1.000
_cell.length_b   1.000
_cell.length_c   1.000
_cell.angle_alpha   90.00
_cell.angle_beta   90.00
_cell.angle_gamma   90.00
#
_symmetry.space_group_name_H-M   'P 1'
#
loop_
_entity.id
_entity.type
_entity.pdbx_description
1 polymer ?
#
loop_
_entity_poly.entity_id
_entity_poly.type
_entity_poly.pdbx_seq_one_letter_code
_entity_poly.pdbx_strand_id
1 'polypeptide(L)'
;MFGVPLVIGLNWFVLTISCGNISHYIFSKNKFLSILFGSFLMLVLDFVMEQVSGNIDFWYFYDKNLLFNYVTWFFLGLLNQYLYQSFMNKKNLIISINIYFSFFVFFLILLFFLP
;
A
#
# COMPACT_ATOMS: atom_id res chain seq x y z
N MET A 1 18.67 1.38 15.84
CA MET A 1 17.39 1.54 16.54
C MET A 1 16.27 1.34 15.51
N PHE A 2 15.47 0.32 15.73
CA PHE A 2 14.40 -0.26 14.90
C PHE A 2 14.66 -0.71 13.46
N GLY A 3 15.79 -0.42 12.80
CA GLY A 3 16.21 -1.09 11.55
C GLY A 3 15.29 -0.91 10.32
N VAL A 4 14.10 -0.35 10.53
CA VAL A 4 13.08 -0.03 9.55
C VAL A 4 12.71 1.44 9.80
N PRO A 5 12.90 2.33 8.80
CA PRO A 5 12.59 3.74 8.93
C PRO A 5 11.11 3.98 9.27
N LEU A 6 10.82 4.94 10.16
CA LEU A 6 9.45 5.40 10.46
C LEU A 6 8.64 5.78 9.20
N VAL A 7 9.37 6.12 8.13
CA VAL A 7 8.85 6.44 6.80
C VAL A 7 7.96 5.33 6.24
N ILE A 8 8.23 4.04 6.51
CA ILE A 8 7.39 2.95 6.00
C ILE A 8 5.95 3.04 6.55
N GLY A 9 5.80 3.33 7.84
CA GLY A 9 4.51 3.41 8.50
C GLY A 9 3.70 4.61 8.01
N LEU A 10 4.38 5.74 7.78
CA LEU A 10 3.76 6.93 7.18
C LEU A 10 3.29 6.66 5.75
N ASN A 11 4.12 6.01 4.93
CA ASN A 11 3.74 5.63 3.56
C ASN A 11 2.53 4.71 3.56
N TRP A 12 2.52 3.70 4.44
CA TRP A 12 1.40 2.78 4.61
C TRP A 12 0.11 3.45 5.08
N PHE A 13 0.22 4.46 5.95
CA PHE A 13 -0.94 5.26 6.37
C PHE A 13 -1.53 6.05 5.20
N VAL A 14 -0.68 6.76 4.44
CA VAL A 14 -1.10 7.52 3.25
C VAL A 14 -1.68 6.59 2.18
N LEU A 15 -1.07 5.41 2.00
CA LEU A 15 -1.54 4.40 1.07
C LEU A 15 -2.89 3.84 1.49
N THR A 16 -3.09 3.56 2.78
CA THR A 16 -4.37 3.08 3.33
C THR A 16 -5.49 4.05 2.98
N ILE A 17 -5.28 5.35 3.19
CA ILE A 17 -6.25 6.39 2.85
C ILE A 17 -6.51 6.44 1.35
N SER A 18 -5.44 6.44 0.54
CA SER A 18 -5.54 6.55 -0.92
C SER A 18 -6.29 5.36 -1.53
N CYS A 19 -5.84 4.14 -1.22
CA CYS A 19 -6.48 2.90 -1.70
C CYS A 19 -7.89 2.73 -1.13
N GLY A 20 -8.13 3.17 0.10
CA GLY A 20 -9.45 3.13 0.73
C GLY A 20 -10.45 4.06 0.05
N ASN A 21 -10.04 5.27 -0.33
CA ASN A 21 -10.86 6.18 -1.11
C ASN A 21 -11.17 5.64 -2.51
N ILE A 22 -10.17 5.13 -3.21
CA ILE A 22 -10.32 4.55 -4.56
C ILE A 22 -11.26 3.35 -4.52
N SER A 23 -11.03 2.41 -3.59
CA SER A 23 -11.84 1.20 -3.46
C SER A 23 -13.28 1.50 -3.05
N HIS A 24 -13.49 2.49 -2.18
CA HIS A 24 -14.84 2.88 -1.79
C HIS A 24 -15.61 3.52 -2.94
N TYR A 25 -14.93 4.29 -3.81
CA TYR A 25 -15.59 4.84 -4.98
C TYR A 25 -16.08 3.74 -5.94
N ILE A 26 -15.26 2.70 -6.16
CA ILE A 26 -15.60 1.58 -7.05
C ILE A 26 -16.67 0.67 -6.42
N PHE A 27 -16.54 0.36 -5.12
CA PHE A 27 -17.42 -0.56 -4.39
C PHE A 27 -18.24 0.14 -3.30
N SER A 28 -18.83 1.29 -3.61
CA SER A 28 -19.56 2.15 -2.65
C SER A 28 -20.68 1.43 -1.90
N LYS A 29 -21.34 0.47 -2.55
CA LYS A 29 -22.46 -0.31 -1.99
C LYS A 29 -22.03 -1.55 -1.21
N ASN A 30 -20.78 -1.99 -1.34
CA ASN A 30 -20.30 -3.22 -0.72
C ASN A 30 -18.98 -2.99 0.02
N LYS A 31 -19.09 -2.76 1.34
CA LYS A 31 -17.95 -2.53 2.21
C LYS A 31 -16.93 -3.67 2.18
N PHE A 32 -17.38 -4.92 2.10
CA PHE A 32 -16.49 -6.07 2.06
C PHE A 32 -15.64 -6.10 0.78
N LEU A 33 -16.27 -5.88 -0.39
CA LEU A 33 -15.54 -5.76 -1.65
C LEU A 33 -14.61 -4.55 -1.67
N SER A 34 -15.03 -3.43 -1.07
CA SER A 34 -14.18 -2.25 -0.92
C SER A 34 -12.93 -2.55 -0.08
N ILE A 35 -13.05 -3.29 1.02
CA ILE A 35 -11.91 -3.68 1.86
C ILE A 35 -10.96 -4.60 1.08
N LEU A 36 -11.50 -5.63 0.42
CA LEU A 36 -10.71 -6.55 -0.39
C LEU A 36 -9.95 -5.82 -1.50
N PHE A 37 -10.65 -4.96 -2.25
CA PHE A 37 -10.06 -4.23 -3.36
C PHE A 37 -9.03 -3.19 -2.90
N GLY A 38 -9.31 -2.46 -1.81
CA GLY A 38 -8.34 -1.53 -1.22
C GLY A 38 -7.06 -2.25 -0.80
N SER A 39 -7.18 -3.43 -0.21
CA SER A 39 -6.03 -4.22 0.27
C SER A 39 -5.24 -4.82 -0.89
N PHE A 40 -5.94 -5.21 -1.95
CA PHE A 40 -5.31 -5.63 -3.20
C PHE A 40 -4.51 -4.49 -3.85
N LEU A 41 -5.04 -3.26 -3.90
CA LEU A 41 -4.29 -2.10 -4.38
C LEU A 41 -3.05 -1.82 -3.54
N MET A 42 -3.15 -1.93 -2.20
CA MET A 42 -1.98 -1.80 -1.33
C MET A 42 -0.91 -2.85 -1.69
N LEU A 43 -1.31 -4.12 -1.82
CA LEU A 43 -0.40 -5.22 -2.16
C LEU A 43 0.29 -5.02 -3.52
N VAL A 44 -0.44 -4.50 -4.52
CA VAL A 44 0.15 -4.20 -5.85
C VAL A 44 1.26 -3.16 -5.72
N LEU A 45 1.07 -2.11 -4.91
CA LEU A 45 2.11 -1.12 -4.71
C LEU A 45 3.29 -1.70 -3.92
N ASP A 46 3.01 -2.45 -2.85
CA ASP A 46 4.05 -3.09 -2.04
C ASP A 46 4.90 -4.07 -2.88
N PHE A 47 4.30 -4.77 -3.84
CA PHE A 47 5.02 -5.63 -4.77
C PHE A 47 6.07 -4.86 -5.59
N VAL A 48 5.71 -3.68 -6.12
CA VAL A 48 6.63 -2.82 -6.87
C VAL A 48 7.69 -2.22 -5.95
N MET A 49 7.29 -1.76 -4.77
CA MET A 49 8.19 -1.17 -3.78
C MET A 49 9.25 -2.16 -3.27
N GLU A 50 8.85 -3.41 -3.00
CA GLU A 50 9.75 -4.44 -2.45
C GLU A 50 10.90 -4.78 -3.41
N GLN A 51 10.70 -4.68 -4.73
CA GLN A 51 11.78 -4.92 -5.70
C GLN A 51 12.93 -3.90 -5.58
N VAL A 52 12.64 -2.68 -5.14
CA VAL A 52 13.63 -1.59 -5.03
C VAL A 52 14.00 -1.27 -3.59
N SER A 53 13.27 -1.79 -2.60
CA SER A 53 13.42 -1.43 -1.20
C SER A 53 14.82 -1.74 -0.67
N GLY A 54 15.45 -2.80 -1.16
CA GLY A 54 16.81 -3.17 -0.81
C GLY A 54 17.90 -2.31 -1.47
N ASN A 55 17.62 -1.69 -2.62
CA ASN A 55 18.59 -0.87 -3.35
C ASN A 55 18.69 0.56 -2.81
N ILE A 56 17.65 1.02 -2.09
CA ILE A 56 17.57 2.38 -1.53
C ILE A 56 17.60 2.42 0.00
N ASP A 57 18.07 1.34 0.64
CA ASP A 57 18.11 1.19 2.11
C ASP A 57 16.74 1.45 2.77
N PHE A 58 15.63 1.08 2.10
CA PHE A 58 14.27 1.37 2.56
C PHE A 58 13.82 0.40 3.64
N TRP A 59 13.80 -0.90 3.32
CA TRP A 59 13.64 -1.99 4.25
C TRP A 59 14.18 -3.28 3.62
N TYR A 60 14.63 -4.18 4.48
CA TYR A 60 15.21 -5.46 4.08
C TYR A 60 14.44 -6.60 4.72
N PHE A 61 14.10 -7.59 3.91
CA PHE A 61 13.73 -8.90 4.40
C PHE A 61 14.96 -9.80 4.41
N TYR A 62 15.32 -10.30 5.58
CA TYR A 62 16.41 -11.26 5.73
C TYR A 62 16.00 -12.68 5.31
N ASP A 63 14.70 -12.96 5.26
CA ASP A 63 14.15 -14.26 4.89
C ASP A 63 13.99 -14.41 3.37
N LYS A 64 14.30 -15.61 2.87
CA LYS A 64 14.15 -15.97 1.44
C LYS A 64 12.71 -16.23 1.01
N ASN A 65 11.74 -16.23 1.92
CA ASN A 65 10.36 -16.59 1.62
C ASN A 65 9.50 -15.37 1.25
N LEU A 66 9.70 -14.86 0.03
CA LEU A 66 8.94 -13.72 -0.51
C LEU A 66 7.42 -13.89 -0.43
N LEU A 67 6.91 -15.12 -0.61
CA LEU A 67 5.47 -15.40 -0.53
C LEU A 67 4.91 -15.09 0.86
N PHE A 68 5.66 -15.39 1.91
CA PHE A 68 5.24 -15.10 3.28
C PHE A 68 5.10 -13.60 3.53
N ASN A 69 6.00 -12.78 2.97
CA ASN A 69 5.94 -11.32 3.10
C ASN A 69 4.69 -10.76 2.43
N TYR A 70 4.43 -11.13 1.17
CA TYR A 70 3.25 -10.65 0.44
C TYR A 70 1.94 -11.06 1.11
N VAL A 71 1.86 -12.29 1.62
CA VAL A 71 0.68 -12.73 2.40
C VAL A 71 0.52 -11.90 3.67
N THR A 72 1.61 -11.63 4.38
CA THR A 72 1.61 -10.80 5.59
C THR A 72 1.17 -9.37 5.28
N TRP A 73 1.72 -8.76 4.23
CA TRP A 73 1.32 -7.43 3.76
C TRP A 73 -0.15 -7.37 3.37
N PHE A 74 -0.65 -8.40 2.68
CA PHE A 74 -2.06 -8.48 2.33
C PHE A 74 -2.96 -8.53 3.58
N PHE A 75 -2.65 -9.36 4.57
CA PHE A 75 -3.43 -9.42 5.81
C PHE A 75 -3.38 -8.13 6.63
N LEU A 76 -2.22 -7.47 6.71
CA LEU A 76 -2.10 -6.16 7.34
C LEU A 76 -2.88 -5.10 6.55
N GLY A 77 -2.87 -5.18 5.21
CA GLY A 77 -3.69 -4.37 4.32
C GLY A 77 -5.19 -4.55 4.60
N LEU A 78 -5.66 -5.80 4.76
CA LEU A 78 -7.05 -6.10 5.11
C LEU A 78 -7.45 -5.44 6.43
N LEU A 79 -6.59 -5.53 7.44
CA LEU A 79 -6.82 -4.89 8.73
C LEU A 79 -6.91 -3.37 8.58
N ASN A 80 -5.95 -2.76 7.88
CA ASN A 80 -5.90 -1.31 7.66
C ASN A 80 -7.12 -0.81 6.87
N GLN A 81 -7.51 -1.52 5.82
CA GLN A 81 -8.69 -1.17 5.01
C GLN A 81 -9.99 -1.39 5.78
N TYR A 82 -10.08 -2.43 6.61
CA TYR A 82 -11.21 -2.62 7.51
C TYR A 82 -11.37 -1.44 8.47
N LEU A 83 -10.28 -1.01 9.13
CA LEU A 83 -10.29 0.14 10.02
C LEU A 83 -10.67 1.42 9.25
N TYR A 84 -10.02 1.66 8.11
CA TYR A 84 -10.28 2.83 7.28
C TYR A 84 -11.75 2.93 6.85
N GLN A 85 -12.31 1.88 6.25
CA GLN A 85 -13.71 1.88 5.80
C GLN A 85 -14.72 1.92 6.96
N SER A 86 -14.29 1.67 8.20
CA SER A 86 -15.15 1.73 9.38
C SER A 86 -15.16 3.10 10.06
N PHE A 87 -14.03 3.81 10.04
CA PHE A 87 -13.87 5.06 10.80
C PHE A 87 -13.81 6.33 9.94
N MET A 88 -13.51 6.22 8.65
CA MET A 88 -13.31 7.39 7.78
C MET A 88 -14.53 7.67 6.89
N ASN A 89 -15.17 8.82 7.15
CA ASN A 89 -16.36 9.27 6.42
C ASN A 89 -16.06 10.30 5.32
N LYS A 90 -14.95 11.03 5.43
CA LYS A 90 -14.54 12.03 4.43
C LYS A 90 -13.64 11.38 3.38
N LYS A 91 -14.07 11.42 2.12
CA LYS A 91 -13.40 10.74 1.01
C LYS A 91 -13.16 11.71 -0.14
N ASN A 92 -11.90 11.86 -0.56
CA ASN A 92 -11.54 12.69 -1.71
C ASN A 92 -10.83 11.83 -2.76
N LEU A 93 -11.57 11.48 -3.80
CA LEU A 93 -11.10 10.56 -4.84
C LEU A 93 -9.94 11.15 -5.64
N ILE A 94 -10.04 12.41 -6.07
CA ILE A 94 -9.07 13.03 -6.96
C ILE A 94 -7.68 13.06 -6.31
N ILE A 95 -7.61 13.53 -5.06
CA ILE A 95 -6.35 13.55 -4.30
C ILE A 95 -5.80 12.13 -4.14
N SER A 96 -6.67 11.16 -3.83
CA SER A 96 -6.26 9.78 -3.57
C SER A 96 -5.71 9.09 -4.81
N ILE A 97 -6.33 9.30 -5.98
CA ILE A 97 -5.83 8.79 -7.27
C ILE A 97 -4.46 9.40 -7.57
N ASN A 98 -4.32 10.72 -7.42
CA ASN A 98 -3.06 11.40 -7.70
C ASN A 98 -1.93 10.90 -6.78
N ILE A 99 -2.19 10.72 -5.48
CA ILE A 99 -1.20 10.19 -4.52
C ILE A 99 -0.82 8.75 -4.88
N TYR A 100 -1.80 7.87 -5.09
CA TYR A 100 -1.55 6.47 -5.43
C TYR A 100 -0.74 6.34 -6.72
N PHE A 101 -1.14 7.10 -7.76
CA PHE A 101 -0.43 7.10 -9.04
C PHE A 101 0.97 7.69 -8.92
N SER A 102 1.17 8.74 -8.11
CA SER A 102 2.50 9.32 -7.87
C SER A 102 3.44 8.31 -7.21
N PHE A 103 2.97 7.57 -6.19
CA PHE A 103 3.75 6.49 -5.60
C PHE A 103 4.07 5.40 -6.62
N PHE A 104 3.06 4.95 -7.37
CA PHE A 104 3.23 3.89 -8.35
C PHE A 104 4.26 4.26 -9.42
N VAL A 105 4.14 5.45 -10.01
CA VAL A 105 5.09 5.95 -11.01
C VAL A 105 6.48 6.15 -10.42
N PHE A 106 6.59 6.70 -9.21
CA PHE A 106 7.87 6.91 -8.54
C PHE A 106 8.64 5.59 -8.36
N PHE A 107 8.02 4.58 -7.76
CA PHE A 107 8.66 3.29 -7.53
C PHE A 107 8.87 2.51 -8.81
N LEU A 108 7.98 2.64 -9.80
CA LEU A 108 8.15 2.03 -11.11
C LEU A 108 9.34 2.64 -11.88
N ILE A 109 9.55 3.95 -11.82
CA ILE A 109 10.75 4.59 -12.36
C ILE A 109 12.00 4.04 -11.64
N LEU A 110 11.99 4.01 -10.30
CA LEU A 110 13.12 3.46 -9.54
C LEU A 110 13.44 2.01 -9.94
N LEU A 111 12.43 1.18 -10.18
CA LEU A 111 12.59 -0.21 -10.60
C LEU A 111 13.36 -0.35 -11.92
N PHE A 112 13.16 0.57 -12.86
CA PHE A 112 13.90 0.56 -14.13
C PHE A 112 15.32 1.12 -14.02
N PHE A 113 15.57 2.04 -13.07
CA PHE A 113 16.87 2.71 -12.92
C PHE A 113 17.82 2.05 -11.92
N LEU A 114 17.29 1.30 -10.94
CA LEU A 114 18.04 0.61 -9.89
C LEU A 114 17.83 -0.91 -10.02
N PRO A 115 18.42 -1.57 -11.04
CA PRO A 115 18.39 -3.02 -11.16
C PRO A 115 19.14 -3.71 -10.01
#